data_AF-A0A967HDP5-F1
#
_entry.id   AF-A0A967HDP5-F1
#
_cell.length_a   1.000
_cell.length_b   1.000
_cell.length_c   1.000
_cell.angle_alpha   90.00
_cell.angle_beta   90.00
_cell.angle_gamma   90.00
#
_symmetry.space_group_name_H-M   'P 1'
#
loop_
_entity.id
_entity.type
_entity.pdbx_description
1 polymer ?
#
loop_
_entity_poly.entity_id
_entity_poly.type
_entity_poly.pdbx_seq_one_letter_code
_entity_poly.pdbx_strand_id
1 'polypeptide(L)'
;MTSAQGEAARKTIHVALSVVAALVVAETRPLTAATILAAATLIALAAEVARRASGAFGGAFRRGLGPMLRPAEAAGRLTGATTLSIGYTVAAVALPGTPALAGILITGVADALAAVVGRRLGRHRYRGGKSVEGSAAFAIAVFALTVGITGLGPA
;
A
#
# COMPACT_ATOMS: atom_id res chain seq x y z
N MET A 1 18.02 -6.77 9.61
CA MET A 1 16.60 -7.01 9.99
C MET A 1 15.94 -5.66 10.17
N THR A 2 14.86 -5.34 9.46
CA THR A 2 14.12 -4.08 9.72
C THR A 2 13.52 -4.17 11.13
N SER A 3 13.69 -3.13 11.95
CA SER A 3 13.12 -3.12 13.29
C SER A 3 11.59 -3.24 13.21
N ALA A 4 10.95 -3.80 14.25
CA ALA A 4 9.48 -3.90 14.33
C ALA A 4 8.79 -2.53 14.13
N GLN A 5 9.47 -1.45 14.55
CA GLN A 5 9.03 -0.07 14.36
C GLN A 5 9.03 0.36 12.89
N GLY A 6 10.07 0.00 12.11
CA GLY A 6 10.15 0.32 10.68
C GLY A 6 9.08 -0.37 9.85
N GLU A 7 8.73 -1.62 10.18
CA GLU A 7 7.62 -2.31 9.52
C GLU A 7 6.25 -1.73 9.89
N ALA A 8 6.05 -1.32 11.15
CA ALA A 8 4.84 -0.64 11.57
C ALA A 8 4.66 0.70 10.85
N ALA A 9 5.70 1.55 10.84
CA ALA A 9 5.69 2.82 10.13
C ALA A 9 5.40 2.63 8.63
N ARG A 10 6.00 1.62 7.99
CA ARG A 10 5.75 1.30 6.57
C ARG A 10 4.28 1.00 6.35
N LYS A 11 3.69 0.12 7.16
CA LYS A 11 2.27 -0.24 7.07
C LYS A 11 1.36 0.96 7.33
N THR A 12 1.70 1.84 8.27
CA THR A 12 0.95 3.09 8.48
C THR A 12 0.92 3.96 7.23
N ILE A 13 2.06 4.18 6.59
CA ILE A 13 2.11 4.94 5.32
C ILE A 13 1.30 4.23 4.24
N HIS A 14 1.42 2.91 4.11
CA HIS A 14 0.67 2.16 3.10
C HIS A 14 -0.84 2.29 3.33
N VAL A 15 -1.33 2.10 4.57
CA VAL A 15 -2.74 2.29 4.91
C VAL A 15 -3.19 3.72 4.60
N ALA A 16 -2.45 4.73 5.04
CA ALA A 16 -2.79 6.13 4.78
C ALA A 16 -2.90 6.44 3.28
N LEU A 17 -1.90 6.03 2.49
CA LEU A 17 -1.92 6.19 1.04
C LEU A 17 -3.09 5.45 0.38
N SER A 18 -3.46 4.29 0.91
CA SER A 18 -4.60 3.50 0.41
C SER A 18 -5.92 4.19 0.70
N VAL A 19 -6.10 4.75 1.89
CA VAL A 19 -7.31 5.50 2.24
C VAL A 19 -7.44 6.74 1.36
N VAL A 20 -6.35 7.50 1.18
CA VAL A 20 -6.36 8.67 0.29
C VAL A 20 -6.67 8.26 -1.15
N ALA A 21 -6.04 7.22 -1.68
CA ALA A 21 -6.31 6.72 -3.03
C ALA A 21 -7.75 6.20 -3.19
N ALA A 22 -8.29 5.53 -2.17
CA ALA A 22 -9.66 5.07 -2.14
C ALA A 22 -10.66 6.23 -2.17
N LEU A 23 -10.42 7.29 -1.39
CA LEU A 23 -11.24 8.50 -1.42
C LEU A 23 -11.19 9.19 -2.79
N VAL A 24 -10.01 9.27 -3.41
CA VAL A 24 -9.88 9.80 -4.79
C VAL A 24 -10.72 8.99 -5.77
N VAL A 25 -10.72 7.66 -5.68
CA VAL A 25 -11.54 6.80 -6.56
C VAL A 25 -13.03 6.90 -6.26
N ALA A 26 -13.42 7.06 -4.98
CA ALA A 26 -14.81 7.14 -4.57
C ALA A 26 -15.47 8.49 -4.91
N GLU A 27 -14.74 9.60 -4.77
CA GLU A 27 -15.29 10.96 -4.85
C GLU A 27 -15.10 11.60 -6.23
N THR A 28 -14.39 10.96 -7.15
CA THR A 28 -14.08 11.55 -8.47
C THR A 28 -14.44 10.64 -9.62
N ARG A 29 -14.60 11.24 -10.80
CA ARG A 29 -14.86 10.48 -12.04
C ARG A 29 -13.68 9.54 -12.34
N PRO A 30 -13.91 8.35 -12.92
CA PRO A 30 -12.86 7.37 -13.15
C PRO A 30 -11.61 7.91 -13.87
N LEU A 31 -11.78 8.75 -14.89
CA LEU A 31 -10.65 9.37 -15.60
C LEU A 31 -9.89 10.34 -14.69
N THR A 32 -10.58 11.13 -13.87
CA THR A 32 -9.96 12.06 -12.91
C THR A 32 -9.21 11.29 -11.82
N ALA A 33 -9.79 10.22 -11.29
CA ALA A 33 -9.11 9.36 -10.32
C ALA A 33 -7.83 8.76 -10.92
N ALA A 34 -7.92 8.22 -12.15
CA ALA A 34 -6.80 7.64 -12.85
C ALA A 34 -5.68 8.67 -13.11
N THR A 35 -6.02 9.90 -13.51
CA THR A 35 -5.01 10.95 -13.75
C THR A 35 -4.33 11.41 -12.47
N ILE A 36 -5.07 11.56 -11.37
CA ILE A 36 -4.51 11.90 -10.06
C ILE A 36 -3.55 10.80 -9.58
N LEU A 37 -3.97 9.53 -9.66
CA LEU A 37 -3.14 8.40 -9.22
C LEU A 37 -1.92 8.20 -10.12
N ALA A 38 -2.06 8.42 -11.44
CA ALA A 38 -0.94 8.40 -12.38
C ALA A 38 0.05 9.53 -12.06
N ALA A 39 -0.41 10.75 -11.80
CA ALA A 39 0.44 11.86 -11.39
C ALA A 39 1.19 11.56 -10.09
N ALA A 40 0.52 11.01 -9.08
CA ALA A 40 1.16 10.57 -7.83
C ALA A 40 2.22 9.49 -8.08
N THR A 41 1.98 8.57 -9.01
CA THR A 41 2.95 7.54 -9.41
C THR A 41 4.16 8.13 -10.11
N LEU A 42 3.97 9.10 -11.01
CA LEU A 42 5.06 9.81 -11.65
C LEU A 42 5.93 10.56 -10.63
N ILE A 43 5.31 11.20 -9.62
CA ILE A 43 6.03 11.82 -8.51
C ILE A 43 6.84 10.78 -7.74
N ALA A 44 6.24 9.64 -7.41
CA ALA A 44 6.93 8.56 -6.69
C ALA A 44 8.11 7.98 -7.49
N LEU A 45 7.97 7.86 -8.81
CA LEU A 45 9.05 7.44 -9.72
C LEU A 45 10.15 8.51 -9.84
N ALA A 46 9.77 9.78 -9.92
CA ALA A 46 10.73 10.89 -9.94
C ALA A 46 11.56 10.93 -8.66
N ALA A 47 10.93 10.74 -7.49
CA ALA A 47 11.63 10.63 -6.21
C ALA A 47 12.58 9.42 -6.18
N GLU A 48 12.17 8.31 -6.77
CA GLU A 48 12.97 7.09 -6.89
C GLU A 48 14.22 7.28 -7.78
N VAL A 49 14.10 8.05 -8.87
CA VAL A 49 15.23 8.44 -9.71
C VAL A 49 16.11 9.45 -8.97
N ALA A 50 15.52 10.48 -8.37
CA ALA A 50 16.24 11.55 -7.67
C ALA A 50 17.10 11.02 -6.51
N ARG A 51 16.61 10.03 -5.74
CA ARG A 51 17.37 9.42 -4.64
C ARG A 51 18.58 8.61 -5.09
N ARG A 52 18.63 8.23 -6.37
CA ARG A 52 19.76 7.50 -6.99
C ARG A 52 20.71 8.45 -7.73
N ALA A 53 20.16 9.49 -8.37
CA ALA A 53 20.93 10.43 -9.18
C ALA A 53 21.60 11.54 -8.35
N SER A 54 21.04 11.94 -7.21
CA SER A 54 21.56 13.03 -6.38
C SER A 54 22.07 12.53 -5.04
N GLY A 55 23.33 12.81 -4.73
CA GLY A 55 23.92 12.52 -3.41
C GLY A 55 23.22 13.29 -2.27
N ALA A 56 22.82 14.54 -2.52
CA ALA A 56 22.12 15.38 -1.54
C ALA A 56 20.71 14.84 -1.25
N PHE A 57 19.90 14.62 -2.29
CA PHE A 57 18.54 14.10 -2.12
C PHE A 57 18.56 12.66 -1.61
N GLY A 58 19.44 11.80 -2.13
CA GLY A 58 19.62 10.44 -1.62
C GLY A 58 20.05 10.40 -0.16
N GLY A 59 20.91 11.34 0.27
CA GLY A 59 21.31 11.50 1.67
C GLY A 59 20.15 11.97 2.56
N ALA A 60 19.33 12.92 2.11
CA ALA A 60 18.13 13.35 2.82
C ALA A 60 17.08 12.22 2.92
N PHE A 61 16.85 11.51 1.81
CA PHE A 61 15.94 10.36 1.73
C PHE A 61 16.34 9.26 2.71
N ARG A 62 17.64 8.89 2.77
CA ARG A 62 18.12 7.89 3.73
C ARG A 62 17.98 8.34 5.17
N ARG A 63 18.19 9.62 5.47
CA ARG A 63 18.00 10.16 6.83
C ARG A 63 16.54 10.11 7.27
N GLY A 64 15.60 10.46 6.39
CA GLY A 64 14.17 10.47 6.72
C GLY A 64 13.50 9.10 6.67
N LEU A 65 13.67 8.37 5.56
CA LEU A 65 12.94 7.13 5.25
C LEU A 65 13.79 5.87 5.37
N GLY A 66 15.11 5.99 5.55
CA GLY A 66 16.03 4.85 5.65
C GLY A 66 15.63 3.79 6.68
N PRO A 67 15.20 4.15 7.90
CA PRO A 67 14.73 3.17 8.89
C PRO A 67 13.54 2.31 8.44
N MET A 68 12.80 2.78 7.43
CA MET A 68 11.63 2.11 6.87
C MET A 68 12.00 1.24 5.66
N LEU A 69 13.16 1.41 5.04
CA LEU A 69 13.54 0.68 3.83
C LEU A 69 13.88 -0.79 4.14
N ARG A 70 13.44 -1.70 3.26
CA ARG A 70 13.94 -3.09 3.25
C ARG A 70 15.39 -3.09 2.74
N PRO A 71 16.20 -4.11 3.11
CA PRO A 71 17.57 -4.22 2.62
C PRO A 71 17.68 -4.09 1.09
N ALA A 72 16.74 -4.70 0.36
CA ALA A 72 16.72 -4.64 -1.10
C ALA A 72 16.30 -3.25 -1.65
N GLU A 73 15.43 -2.52 -0.96
CA GLU A 73 15.03 -1.14 -1.32
C GLU A 73 16.19 -0.16 -1.08
N ALA A 74 16.89 -0.32 0.04
CA ALA A 74 18.10 0.41 0.38
C ALA A 74 19.24 0.16 -0.63
N ALA A 75 19.34 -1.07 -1.15
CA ALA A 75 20.27 -1.45 -2.21
C ALA A 75 19.86 -0.95 -3.62
N GLY A 76 18.74 -0.24 -3.74
CA GLY A 76 18.35 0.41 -5.00
C GLY A 76 17.17 -0.24 -5.74
N ARG A 77 16.43 -1.19 -5.15
CA ARG A 77 15.12 -1.57 -5.68
C ARG A 77 14.07 -0.49 -5.42
N LEU A 78 13.00 -0.50 -6.21
CA LEU A 78 11.83 0.35 -5.99
C LEU A 78 11.31 0.18 -4.57
N THR A 79 10.90 1.28 -3.94
CA THR A 79 10.24 1.21 -2.64
C THR A 79 8.88 0.53 -2.74
N GLY A 80 8.42 -0.05 -1.63
CA GLY A 80 7.05 -0.54 -1.50
C GLY A 80 6.01 0.53 -1.84
N ALA A 81 6.21 1.79 -1.42
CA ALA A 81 5.28 2.88 -1.70
C ALA A 81 5.16 3.19 -3.21
N THR A 82 6.28 3.19 -3.94
CA THR A 82 6.28 3.37 -5.41
C THR A 82 5.58 2.20 -6.11
N THR A 83 5.87 0.97 -5.68
CA THR A 83 5.23 -0.22 -6.26
C THR A 83 3.72 -0.23 -6.00
N LEU A 84 3.32 0.22 -4.81
CA LEU A 84 1.94 0.37 -4.40
C LEU A 84 1.20 1.41 -5.25
N SER A 85 1.78 2.59 -5.46
CA SER A 85 1.15 3.64 -6.28
C SER A 85 0.99 3.22 -7.74
N ILE A 86 1.96 2.49 -8.30
CA ILE A 86 1.83 1.86 -9.62
C ILE A 86 0.61 0.93 -9.64
N GLY A 87 0.48 0.06 -8.64
CA GLY A 87 -0.68 -0.83 -8.50
C GLY A 87 -2.01 -0.08 -8.46
N TYR A 88 -2.08 1.05 -7.75
CA TYR A 88 -3.29 1.88 -7.67
C TYR A 88 -3.65 2.52 -9.01
N THR A 89 -2.66 3.00 -9.73
CA THR A 89 -2.86 3.55 -11.08
C THR A 89 -3.37 2.48 -12.02
N VAL A 90 -2.75 1.29 -12.01
CA VAL A 90 -3.20 0.16 -12.83
C VAL A 90 -4.62 -0.24 -12.48
N ALA A 91 -4.96 -0.33 -11.18
CA ALA A 91 -6.32 -0.65 -10.75
C ALA A 91 -7.33 0.39 -11.24
N ALA A 92 -7.03 1.69 -11.06
CA ALA A 92 -7.93 2.77 -11.48
C ALA A 92 -8.15 2.84 -13.00
N VAL A 93 -7.12 2.51 -13.79
CA VAL A 93 -7.20 2.51 -15.27
C VAL A 93 -7.89 1.25 -15.78
N ALA A 94 -7.51 0.07 -15.29
CA ALA A 94 -7.96 -1.21 -15.83
C ALA A 94 -9.32 -1.65 -15.28
N LEU A 95 -9.67 -1.24 -14.07
CA LEU A 95 -10.83 -1.72 -13.32
C LEU A 95 -11.58 -0.55 -12.63
N PRO A 96 -12.05 0.45 -13.38
CA PRO A 96 -12.58 1.70 -12.81
C PRO A 96 -13.79 1.50 -11.90
N GLY A 97 -13.96 2.42 -10.94
CA GLY A 97 -15.08 2.44 -10.00
C GLY A 97 -14.89 1.48 -8.82
N THR A 98 -15.96 0.77 -8.45
CA THR A 98 -16.00 -0.15 -7.30
C THR A 98 -14.86 -1.19 -7.26
N PRO A 99 -14.46 -1.84 -8.38
CA PRO A 99 -13.36 -2.80 -8.35
C PRO A 99 -12.00 -2.19 -7.99
N ALA A 100 -11.65 -1.01 -8.52
CA ALA A 100 -10.43 -0.29 -8.15
C ALA A 100 -10.45 0.11 -6.68
N LEU A 101 -11.59 0.64 -6.20
CA LEU A 101 -11.78 1.01 -4.80
C LEU A 101 -11.54 -0.19 -3.88
N ALA A 102 -12.15 -1.34 -4.18
CA ALA A 102 -11.97 -2.57 -3.44
C ALA A 102 -10.51 -3.03 -3.44
N GLY A 103 -9.86 -3.08 -4.61
CA GLY A 103 -8.45 -3.48 -4.73
C GLY A 103 -7.50 -2.60 -3.91
N ILE A 104 -7.70 -1.29 -3.93
CA ILE A 104 -6.91 -0.32 -3.15
C ILE A 104 -7.10 -0.56 -1.64
N LEU A 105 -8.35 -0.64 -1.17
CA LEU A 105 -8.65 -0.83 0.25
C LEU A 105 -8.19 -2.19 0.78
N ILE A 106 -8.34 -3.26 0.00
CA ILE A 106 -7.85 -4.60 0.35
C ILE A 106 -6.31 -4.59 0.49
N THR A 107 -5.61 -3.97 -0.46
CA THR A 107 -4.14 -3.90 -0.44
C THR A 107 -3.62 -3.08 0.73
N GLY A 108 -4.32 -2.01 1.12
CA GLY A 108 -3.93 -1.16 2.25
C GLY A 108 -4.32 -1.71 3.61
N VAL A 109 -5.61 -1.97 3.77
CA VAL A 109 -6.25 -2.20 5.07
C VAL A 109 -6.23 -3.68 5.43
N ALA A 110 -6.73 -4.56 4.55
CA ALA A 110 -6.79 -5.99 4.84
C ALA A 110 -5.39 -6.59 5.03
N ASP A 111 -4.42 -6.20 4.20
CA ASP A 111 -3.03 -6.63 4.32
C ASP A 111 -2.36 -6.12 5.62
N ALA A 112 -2.66 -4.89 6.06
CA ALA A 112 -2.18 -4.38 7.34
C ALA A 112 -2.80 -5.14 8.54
N LEU A 113 -4.10 -5.41 8.50
CA LEU A 113 -4.80 -6.20 9.52
C LEU A 113 -4.24 -7.62 9.61
N ALA A 114 -4.03 -8.27 8.47
CA ALA A 114 -3.41 -9.59 8.39
C ALA A 114 -2.02 -9.60 9.05
N ALA A 115 -1.22 -8.56 8.80
CA ALA A 115 0.11 -8.43 9.39
C ALA A 115 0.07 -8.16 10.90
N VAL A 116 -0.87 -7.34 11.39
CA VAL A 116 -1.04 -7.07 12.83
C VAL A 116 -1.51 -8.32 13.56
N VAL A 117 -2.56 -8.98 13.08
CA VAL A 117 -3.12 -10.20 13.68
C VAL A 117 -2.11 -11.34 13.60
N GLY A 118 -1.51 -11.58 12.44
CA GLY A 118 -0.52 -12.65 12.28
C GLY A 118 0.74 -12.47 13.14
N ARG A 119 1.11 -11.24 13.52
CA ARG A 119 2.21 -10.99 14.46
C ARG A 119 1.80 -11.15 15.92
N ARG A 120 0.60 -10.68 16.30
CA ARG A 120 0.16 -10.66 17.71
C ARG A 120 -0.49 -11.97 18.17
N LEU A 121 -1.29 -12.58 17.30
CA LEU A 121 -2.13 -13.74 17.60
C LEU A 121 -1.71 -14.99 16.81
N GLY A 122 -0.71 -14.87 15.94
CA GLY A 122 -0.31 -15.94 15.02
C GLY A 122 0.36 -17.12 15.73
N ARG A 123 -0.44 -18.15 16.07
CA ARG A 123 0.01 -19.41 16.68
C ARG A 123 0.34 -20.45 15.61
N HIS A 124 -0.48 -20.53 14.57
CA HIS A 124 -0.32 -21.51 13.50
C HIS A 124 0.34 -20.87 12.28
N ARG A 125 1.58 -21.24 11.98
CA ARG A 125 2.37 -20.60 10.91
C ARG A 125 2.64 -21.53 9.73
N TYR A 126 2.51 -20.97 8.53
CA TYR A 126 2.95 -21.58 7.29
C TYR A 126 4.48 -21.50 7.14
N ARG A 127 5.05 -22.27 6.20
CA ARG A 127 6.45 -22.08 5.77
C ARG A 127 6.61 -20.66 5.23
N GLY A 128 7.56 -19.90 5.79
CA GLY A 128 7.77 -18.47 5.48
C GLY A 128 7.21 -17.48 6.52
N GLY A 129 6.68 -17.96 7.64
CA GLY A 129 6.41 -17.12 8.82
C GLY A 129 5.07 -16.37 8.82
N LYS A 130 4.26 -16.50 7.77
CA LYS A 130 2.85 -16.08 7.74
C LYS A 130 2.01 -16.98 8.66
N SER A 131 0.90 -16.48 9.20
CA SER A 131 0.03 -17.26 10.11
C SER A 131 -1.37 -17.45 9.55
N VAL A 132 -2.01 -18.57 9.94
CA VAL A 132 -3.40 -18.90 9.60
C VAL A 132 -4.34 -17.81 10.12
N GLU A 133 -4.09 -17.32 11.33
CA GLU A 133 -4.86 -16.25 11.97
C GLU A 133 -4.75 -14.93 11.19
N GLY A 134 -3.56 -14.62 10.67
CA GLY A 134 -3.36 -13.47 9.79
C GLY A 134 -4.15 -13.61 8.48
N SER A 135 -4.16 -14.81 7.89
CA SER A 135 -4.96 -15.10 6.69
C SER A 135 -6.47 -15.04 6.96
N ALA A 136 -6.94 -15.53 8.12
CA ALA A 136 -8.34 -15.41 8.53
C ALA A 136 -8.74 -13.94 8.71
N ALA A 137 -7.88 -13.14 9.36
CA ALA A 137 -8.10 -11.70 9.52
C ALA A 137 -8.14 -10.98 8.16
N PHE A 138 -7.28 -11.36 7.22
CA PHE A 138 -7.34 -10.85 5.84
C PHE A 138 -8.70 -11.15 5.20
N ALA A 139 -9.14 -12.41 5.24
CA ALA A 139 -10.39 -12.83 4.62
C ALA A 139 -11.62 -12.12 5.22
N ILE A 140 -11.67 -11.98 6.55
CA ILE A 140 -12.72 -11.24 7.25
C ILE A 140 -12.71 -9.76 6.84
N ALA A 141 -11.53 -9.14 6.79
CA ALA A 141 -11.40 -7.74 6.39
C ALA A 141 -11.83 -7.51 4.94
N VAL A 142 -11.44 -8.39 4.01
CA VAL A 142 -11.88 -8.34 2.60
C VAL A 142 -13.39 -8.44 2.50
N PHE A 143 -13.99 -9.40 3.22
CA PHE A 143 -15.44 -9.59 3.23
C PHE A 143 -16.15 -8.35 3.75
N ALA A 144 -15.74 -7.83 4.91
CA ALA A 144 -16.33 -6.64 5.51
C ALA A 144 -16.20 -5.40 4.62
N LEU A 145 -15.02 -5.17 4.03
CA LEU A 145 -14.79 -4.05 3.10
C LEU A 145 -15.66 -4.18 1.86
N THR A 146 -15.72 -5.37 1.26
CA THR A 146 -16.47 -5.58 0.01
C THR A 146 -17.97 -5.40 0.24
N VAL A 147 -18.52 -6.00 1.31
CA VAL A 147 -19.92 -5.80 1.71
C VAL A 147 -20.20 -4.32 1.96
N GLY A 148 -19.34 -3.64 2.72
CA GLY A 148 -19.47 -2.22 3.01
C GLY A 148 -19.49 -1.36 1.75
N ILE A 149 -18.56 -1.60 0.82
CA ILE A 149 -18.50 -0.87 -0.46
C ILE A 149 -19.75 -1.14 -1.31
N THR A 150 -20.21 -2.40 -1.41
CA THR A 150 -21.41 -2.73 -2.20
C THR A 150 -22.70 -2.21 -1.56
N GLY A 151 -22.74 -2.07 -0.24
CA GLY A 151 -23.89 -1.54 0.50
C GLY A 151 -24.06 -0.02 0.37
N LEU A 152 -23.04 0.70 -0.09
CA LEU A 152 -23.10 2.15 -0.32
C LEU A 152 -23.80 2.54 -1.62
N GLY A 153 -24.24 1.57 -2.43
CA GLY A 153 -24.80 1.80 -3.76
C GLY A 153 -23.70 2.03 -4.81
N PRO A 154 -24.04 2.01 -6.12
CA PRO A 154 -23.08 2.38 -7.16
C PRO A 154 -22.70 3.85 -7.00
N ALA A 155 -21.40 4.12 -6.88
CA ALA A 155 -20.82 5.46 -7.01
C ALA A 155 -20.93 5.98 -8.45
#